data_AF-A0A958VEP5-F1
#
_entry.id   AF-A0A958VEP5-F1
#
_cell.length_a   1.000
_cell.length_b   1.000
_cell.length_c   1.000
_cell.angle_alpha   90.00
_cell.angle_beta   90.00
_cell.angle_gamma   90.00
#
_symmetry.space_group_name_H-M   'P 1'
#
loop_
_entity.id
_entity.type
_entity.pdbx_description
1 polymer ?
#
loop_
_entity_poly.entity_id
_entity_poly.type
_entity_poly.pdbx_seq_one_letter_code
_entity_poly.pdbx_strand_id
1 'polypeptide(L)'
;PRDGMAYKPHTTLDGIYQKCMTGNPDFELSDRMIKAIKAKDYGQYAQEGELWTCFTGSNHTTGGNSGSPVIDGEGNLIGINFDRSWESTMSDFMFDPNVCRNITVDIRYVLWVIDKYSGASHLVEEMKLITPDEKKKQNKDRAALEIRRLTEEIKEHPDQHEFRYQRANAYLVMEMYQDALADADLCIKYKSNQETYQLLKGKILFHLKNYEESKKWIAKANQSGVKLREGMIYSARLEMATANFNTAIEHFKKILAESIEQEEKKEIHKYLGSCYLAIGENKLADVNFSLAQ
;
A
#
# COMPACT_ATOMS: atom_id res chain seq x y z
N PRO A 1 30.09 -7.25 8.91
CA PRO A 1 29.67 -5.94 8.37
C PRO A 1 30.51 -5.54 7.15
N ARG A 2 29.88 -5.01 6.10
CA ARG A 2 30.57 -4.37 4.96
C ARG A 2 30.28 -2.87 5.03
N ASP A 3 31.29 -2.05 4.76
CA ASP A 3 31.16 -0.59 4.77
C ASP A 3 30.21 -0.10 3.66
N GLY A 4 29.42 0.93 3.92
CA GLY A 4 28.49 1.54 2.96
C GLY A 4 27.24 0.73 2.58
N MET A 5 26.90 -0.34 3.31
CA MET A 5 25.71 -1.15 3.01
C MET A 5 24.40 -0.51 3.53
N ALA A 6 23.37 -0.51 2.69
CA ALA A 6 21.99 -0.19 3.10
C ALA A 6 21.22 -1.47 3.44
N TYR A 7 20.52 -1.47 4.57
CA TYR A 7 19.67 -2.58 5.00
C TYR A 7 18.22 -2.35 4.56
N LYS A 8 17.67 -3.29 3.78
CA LYS A 8 16.26 -3.31 3.37
C LYS A 8 15.40 -4.01 4.43
N PRO A 9 14.09 -3.75 4.49
CA PRO A 9 13.18 -4.44 5.40
C PRO A 9 12.89 -5.90 5.00
N HIS A 10 13.43 -6.36 3.86
CA HIS A 10 13.29 -7.73 3.36
C HIS A 10 14.63 -8.30 2.89
N THR A 11 14.63 -9.62 2.70
CA THR A 11 15.73 -10.41 2.13
C THR A 11 15.23 -11.14 0.90
N THR A 12 16.15 -11.56 0.03
CA THR A 12 15.80 -12.18 -1.25
C THR A 12 16.49 -13.53 -1.43
N LEU A 13 15.97 -14.31 -2.37
CA LEU A 13 16.57 -15.58 -2.77
C LEU A 13 18.01 -15.41 -3.29
N ASP A 14 18.31 -14.30 -3.96
CA ASP A 14 19.66 -13.94 -4.38
C ASP A 14 20.60 -13.79 -3.15
N GLY A 15 20.09 -13.31 -2.01
CA GLY A 15 20.82 -13.27 -0.75
C GLY A 15 21.15 -14.65 -0.17
N ILE A 16 20.29 -15.65 -0.35
CA ILE A 16 20.59 -17.05 0.01
C ILE A 16 21.75 -17.57 -0.85
N TYR A 17 21.71 -17.32 -2.16
CA TYR A 17 22.78 -17.72 -3.07
C TYR A 17 24.12 -17.04 -2.75
N GLN A 18 24.10 -15.75 -2.41
CA GLN A 18 25.31 -15.02 -1.99
C GLN A 18 25.96 -15.65 -0.75
N LYS A 19 25.17 -16.14 0.21
CA LYS A 19 25.68 -16.87 1.39
C LYS A 19 26.30 -18.22 1.01
N CYS A 20 25.66 -18.97 0.11
CA CYS A 20 26.20 -20.22 -0.41
C CYS A 20 27.60 -20.03 -1.04
N MET A 21 27.79 -18.92 -1.78
CA MET A 21 29.07 -18.60 -2.41
C MET A 21 30.21 -18.24 -1.44
N THR A 22 29.94 -18.13 -0.13
CA THR A 22 30.99 -17.91 0.87
C THR A 22 31.82 -19.17 1.17
N GLY A 23 31.33 -20.36 0.78
CA GLY A 23 31.96 -21.64 1.09
C GLY A 23 31.71 -22.13 2.52
N ASN A 24 30.86 -21.44 3.30
CA ASN A 24 30.45 -21.92 4.62
C ASN A 24 29.46 -23.11 4.45
N PRO A 25 29.74 -24.28 5.06
CA PRO A 25 28.90 -25.47 4.94
C PRO A 25 27.46 -25.28 5.44
N ASP A 26 27.22 -24.35 6.38
CA ASP A 26 25.86 -24.05 6.88
C ASP A 26 24.94 -23.45 5.80
N PHE A 27 25.51 -22.94 4.71
CA PHE A 27 24.78 -22.33 3.60
C PHE A 27 24.92 -23.12 2.29
N GLU A 28 25.35 -24.38 2.35
CA GLU A 28 25.39 -25.23 1.16
C GLU A 28 23.98 -25.45 0.59
N LEU A 29 23.86 -25.36 -0.73
CA LEU A 29 22.58 -25.50 -1.44
C LEU A 29 22.65 -26.70 -2.38
N SER A 30 21.52 -27.37 -2.56
CA SER A 30 21.40 -28.43 -3.58
C SER A 30 21.55 -27.87 -5.00
N ASP A 31 22.03 -28.69 -5.93
CA ASP A 31 22.12 -28.33 -7.35
C ASP A 31 20.77 -27.88 -7.92
N ARG A 32 19.67 -28.50 -7.45
CA ARG A 32 18.30 -28.12 -7.83
C ARG A 32 18.01 -26.68 -7.42
N MET A 33 18.34 -26.29 -6.19
CA MET A 33 18.13 -24.92 -5.70
C MET A 33 19.01 -23.94 -6.49
N ILE A 34 20.29 -24.26 -6.70
CA ILE A 34 21.19 -23.41 -7.51
C ILE A 34 20.63 -23.20 -8.92
N LYS A 35 20.13 -24.26 -9.56
CA LYS A 35 19.50 -24.17 -10.89
C LYS A 35 18.24 -23.30 -10.87
N ALA A 36 17.37 -23.47 -9.87
CA ALA A 36 16.14 -22.68 -9.73
C ALA A 36 16.45 -21.19 -9.53
N ILE A 37 17.42 -20.85 -8.68
CA ILE A 37 17.89 -19.48 -8.46
C ILE A 37 18.42 -18.86 -9.75
N LYS A 38 19.30 -19.57 -10.47
CA LYS A 38 19.88 -19.07 -11.72
C LYS A 38 18.85 -18.88 -12.83
N ALA A 39 17.80 -19.70 -12.85
CA ALA A 39 16.72 -19.58 -13.84
C ALA A 39 15.86 -18.33 -13.63
N LYS A 40 15.77 -17.82 -12.39
CA LYS A 40 14.91 -16.67 -12.01
C LYS A 40 13.44 -16.80 -12.46
N ASP A 41 12.94 -18.03 -12.61
CA ASP A 41 11.53 -18.30 -12.92
C ASP A 41 10.69 -18.22 -11.64
N TYR A 42 10.45 -16.98 -11.20
CA TYR A 42 9.69 -16.67 -9.99
C TYR A 42 8.18 -16.54 -10.24
N GLY A 43 7.77 -16.30 -11.50
CA GLY A 43 6.37 -16.14 -11.88
C GLY A 43 5.64 -15.07 -11.06
N GLN A 44 4.39 -15.38 -10.66
CA GLN A 44 3.52 -14.49 -9.87
C GLN A 44 4.01 -14.20 -8.44
N TYR A 45 5.03 -14.92 -7.97
CA TYR A 45 5.56 -14.78 -6.61
C TYR A 45 6.63 -13.70 -6.50
N ALA A 46 7.12 -13.19 -7.63
CA ALA A 46 8.09 -12.11 -7.67
C ALA A 46 7.48 -10.79 -7.18
N GLN A 47 8.32 -10.00 -6.53
CA GLN A 47 8.05 -8.63 -6.11
C GLN A 47 9.18 -7.78 -6.63
N GLU A 48 8.85 -6.77 -7.43
CA GLU A 48 9.87 -5.86 -7.99
C GLU A 48 10.96 -6.64 -8.76
N GLY A 49 10.60 -7.77 -9.38
CA GLY A 49 11.51 -8.66 -10.10
C GLY A 49 12.36 -9.60 -9.21
N GLU A 50 12.23 -9.52 -7.89
CA GLU A 50 12.95 -10.34 -6.92
C GLU A 50 12.01 -11.32 -6.20
N LEU A 51 12.51 -12.49 -5.78
CA LEU A 51 11.78 -13.37 -4.88
C LEU A 51 12.21 -13.07 -3.44
N TRP A 52 11.34 -12.41 -2.67
CA TRP A 52 11.61 -12.11 -1.27
C TRP A 52 11.44 -13.35 -0.40
N THR A 53 12.40 -13.62 0.48
CA THR A 53 12.41 -14.81 1.34
C THR A 53 11.84 -14.50 2.72
N CYS A 54 12.30 -13.41 3.35
CA CYS A 54 11.81 -12.95 4.63
C CYS A 54 11.64 -11.44 4.63
N PHE A 55 10.69 -10.94 5.43
CA PHE A 55 10.49 -9.51 5.71
C PHE A 55 10.41 -9.26 7.22
N THR A 56 10.63 -8.01 7.61
CA THR A 56 10.57 -7.60 9.02
C THR A 56 9.25 -6.95 9.39
N GLY A 57 8.77 -7.23 10.61
CA GLY A 57 7.56 -6.63 11.19
C GLY A 57 7.84 -6.03 12.57
N SER A 58 7.06 -5.04 12.97
CA SER A 58 7.12 -4.42 14.31
C SER A 58 6.07 -4.99 15.27
N ASN A 59 5.53 -6.18 14.97
CA ASN A 59 4.57 -6.85 15.84
C ASN A 59 5.28 -7.35 17.09
N HIS A 60 4.64 -7.23 18.26
CA HIS A 60 5.17 -7.83 19.48
C HIS A 60 4.91 -9.34 19.46
N THR A 61 5.95 -10.14 19.69
CA THR A 61 5.83 -11.59 19.90
C THR A 61 6.58 -12.00 21.15
N THR A 62 5.95 -12.84 21.97
CA THR A 62 6.51 -13.33 23.24
C THR A 62 6.49 -14.86 23.30
N GLY A 63 7.53 -15.47 23.85
CA GLY A 63 7.64 -16.95 23.86
C GLY A 63 7.86 -17.55 22.47
N GLY A 64 7.43 -18.82 22.27
CA GLY A 64 7.67 -19.62 21.06
C GLY A 64 6.57 -19.49 20.01
N ASN A 65 6.66 -18.48 19.13
CA ASN A 65 5.67 -18.20 18.07
C ASN A 65 6.13 -18.61 16.65
N SER A 66 7.18 -19.43 16.54
CA SER A 66 7.62 -19.90 15.22
C SER A 66 6.53 -20.78 14.60
N GLY A 67 6.14 -20.48 13.36
CA GLY A 67 5.04 -21.12 12.66
C GLY A 67 3.70 -20.38 12.76
N SER A 68 3.56 -19.36 13.61
CA SER A 68 2.33 -18.59 13.72
C SER A 68 2.03 -17.81 12.43
N PRO A 69 0.76 -17.74 11.99
CA PRO A 69 0.38 -16.99 10.81
C PRO A 69 0.54 -15.48 11.03
N VAL A 70 1.06 -14.80 10.02
CA VAL A 70 1.07 -13.33 9.94
C VAL A 70 0.03 -12.93 8.90
N ILE A 71 -0.96 -12.13 9.31
CA ILE A 71 -2.10 -11.74 8.49
C ILE A 71 -2.14 -10.24 8.23
N ASP A 72 -2.69 -9.82 7.08
CA ASP A 72 -3.02 -8.42 6.82
C ASP A 72 -4.31 -8.00 7.55
N GLY A 73 -4.65 -6.70 7.51
CA GLY A 73 -5.83 -6.15 8.17
C GLY A 73 -7.17 -6.71 7.66
N GLU A 74 -7.15 -7.42 6.52
CA GLU A 74 -8.32 -8.08 5.93
C GLU A 74 -8.32 -9.59 6.22
N GLY A 75 -7.40 -10.07 7.07
CA GLY A 75 -7.33 -11.47 7.50
C GLY A 75 -6.64 -12.41 6.51
N ASN A 76 -5.94 -11.88 5.49
CA ASN A 76 -5.23 -12.70 4.51
C ASN A 76 -3.85 -13.07 5.02
N LEU A 77 -3.44 -14.33 4.85
CA LEU A 77 -2.09 -14.79 5.20
C LEU A 77 -1.04 -14.12 4.31
N ILE A 78 -0.10 -13.39 4.92
CA ILE A 78 1.00 -12.70 4.23
C ILE A 78 2.37 -13.28 4.59
N GLY A 79 2.46 -14.07 5.64
CA GLY A 79 3.70 -14.73 6.01
C GLY A 79 3.57 -15.67 7.20
N ILE A 80 4.69 -16.28 7.56
CA ILE A 80 4.80 -17.20 8.70
C ILE A 80 5.90 -16.68 9.60
N ASN A 81 5.60 -16.42 10.87
CA ASN A 81 6.58 -15.94 11.82
C ASN A 81 7.67 -17.00 12.00
N PHE A 82 8.93 -16.63 11.76
CA PHE A 82 10.06 -17.55 11.82
C PHE A 82 10.87 -17.32 13.09
N ASP A 83 11.38 -16.10 13.24
CA ASP A 83 12.24 -15.71 14.34
C ASP A 83 12.12 -14.21 14.62
N ARG A 84 13.01 -13.67 15.45
CA ARG A 84 13.12 -12.25 15.78
C ARG A 84 14.56 -11.78 15.59
N SER A 85 14.77 -10.48 15.47
CA SER A 85 16.13 -9.94 15.43
C SER A 85 16.84 -10.22 16.76
N TRP A 86 18.17 -10.25 16.73
CA TRP A 86 18.97 -10.48 17.94
C TRP A 86 18.61 -9.51 19.08
N GLU A 87 18.42 -8.24 18.73
CA GLU A 87 18.05 -7.17 19.65
C GLU A 87 16.62 -7.32 20.20
N SER A 88 15.78 -8.09 19.51
CA SER A 88 14.39 -8.35 19.90
C SER A 88 14.26 -9.42 20.97
N THR A 89 15.33 -10.11 21.35
CA THR A 89 15.32 -11.09 22.44
C THR A 89 14.88 -10.49 23.78
N MET A 90 15.07 -9.17 23.98
CA MET A 90 14.58 -8.48 25.19
C MET A 90 13.06 -8.26 25.22
N SER A 91 12.33 -8.49 24.12
CA SER A 91 10.90 -8.17 24.02
C SER A 91 10.02 -8.99 24.95
N ASP A 92 10.53 -10.08 25.51
CA ASP A 92 9.86 -10.85 26.55
C ASP A 92 9.75 -10.07 27.87
N PHE A 93 10.61 -9.06 28.10
CA PHE A 93 10.55 -8.16 29.26
C PHE A 93 9.93 -6.80 28.91
N MET A 94 10.42 -6.16 27.83
CA MET A 94 9.95 -4.85 27.41
C MET A 94 10.06 -4.71 25.88
N PHE A 95 8.94 -4.43 25.25
CA PHE A 95 8.88 -4.16 23.82
C PHE A 95 9.31 -2.72 23.52
N ASP A 96 10.29 -2.54 22.64
CA ASP A 96 10.67 -1.23 22.08
C ASP A 96 10.36 -1.20 20.58
N PRO A 97 9.40 -0.37 20.13
CA PRO A 97 9.04 -0.27 18.72
C PRO A 97 10.20 0.22 17.83
N ASN A 98 11.23 0.84 18.38
CA ASN A 98 12.39 1.30 17.60
C ASN A 98 13.39 0.18 17.31
N VAL A 99 13.41 -0.87 18.13
CA VAL A 99 14.43 -1.92 18.09
C VAL A 99 13.84 -3.29 17.75
N CYS A 100 12.70 -3.64 18.34
CA CYS A 100 12.14 -4.97 18.22
C CYS A 100 11.57 -5.21 16.80
N ARG A 101 12.14 -6.19 16.10
CA ARG A 101 11.73 -6.63 14.76
C ARG A 101 11.55 -8.14 14.73
N ASN A 102 10.40 -8.55 14.23
CA ASN A 102 10.12 -9.93 13.87
C ASN A 102 10.64 -10.24 12.48
N ILE A 103 11.05 -11.50 12.27
CA ILE A 103 11.47 -12.03 10.99
C ILE A 103 10.39 -13.00 10.53
N THR A 104 9.74 -12.65 9.43
CA THR A 104 8.62 -13.42 8.88
C THR A 104 9.03 -13.99 7.52
N VAL A 105 8.79 -15.29 7.28
CA VAL A 105 8.92 -15.86 5.94
C VAL A 105 7.81 -15.32 5.06
N ASP A 106 8.17 -14.80 3.88
CA ASP A 106 7.19 -14.30 2.92
C ASP A 106 6.34 -15.46 2.38
N ILE A 107 5.02 -15.33 2.43
CA ILE A 107 4.13 -16.40 1.97
C ILE A 107 4.33 -16.71 0.47
N ARG A 108 4.74 -15.73 -0.34
CA ARG A 108 5.02 -15.93 -1.77
C ARG A 108 6.24 -16.79 -1.99
N TYR A 109 7.26 -16.71 -1.12
CA TYR A 109 8.39 -17.64 -1.17
C TYR A 109 7.95 -19.06 -0.84
N VAL A 110 7.11 -19.24 0.19
CA VAL A 110 6.55 -20.55 0.54
C VAL A 110 5.75 -21.13 -0.62
N LEU A 111 4.87 -20.33 -1.23
CA LEU A 111 4.08 -20.74 -2.39
C LEU A 111 4.97 -21.06 -3.60
N TRP A 112 6.02 -20.29 -3.87
CA TRP A 112 7.00 -20.60 -4.92
C TRP A 112 7.74 -21.90 -4.63
N VAL A 113 8.10 -22.17 -3.37
CA VAL A 113 8.74 -23.43 -2.98
C VAL A 113 7.81 -24.62 -3.24
N ILE A 114 6.52 -24.50 -2.93
CA ILE A 114 5.52 -25.54 -3.16
C ILE A 114 5.27 -25.75 -4.66
N ASP A 115 4.91 -24.68 -5.37
CA ASP A 115 4.54 -24.70 -6.79
C ASP A 115 5.75 -25.01 -7.68
N LYS A 116 6.73 -24.12 -7.70
CA LYS A 116 7.84 -24.13 -8.67
C LYS A 116 8.99 -25.03 -8.24
N TYR A 117 9.49 -24.84 -7.01
CA TYR A 117 10.65 -25.62 -6.58
C TYR A 117 10.30 -27.08 -6.38
N SER A 118 9.15 -27.41 -5.76
CA SER A 118 8.77 -28.79 -5.41
C SER A 118 7.90 -29.48 -6.47
N GLY A 119 7.20 -28.72 -7.33
CA GLY A 119 6.31 -29.26 -8.35
C GLY A 119 4.95 -29.71 -7.80
N ALA A 120 4.51 -29.16 -6.67
CA ALA A 120 3.27 -29.50 -5.98
C ALA A 120 2.16 -28.46 -6.23
N SER A 121 1.95 -28.07 -7.49
CA SER A 121 0.99 -27.02 -7.88
C SER A 121 -0.44 -27.28 -7.40
N HIS A 122 -0.85 -28.56 -7.34
CA HIS A 122 -2.16 -28.98 -6.84
C HIS A 122 -2.48 -28.44 -5.44
N LEU A 123 -1.49 -28.30 -4.54
CA LEU A 123 -1.72 -27.72 -3.22
C LEU A 123 -2.03 -26.22 -3.30
N VAL A 124 -1.41 -25.51 -4.23
CA VAL A 124 -1.68 -24.08 -4.46
C VAL A 124 -3.03 -23.89 -5.15
N GLU A 125 -3.42 -24.81 -6.04
CA GLU A 125 -4.73 -24.81 -6.71
C GLU A 125 -5.89 -25.01 -5.71
N GLU A 126 -5.67 -25.71 -4.61
CA GLU A 126 -6.64 -25.85 -3.51
C GLU A 126 -6.78 -24.57 -2.65
N MET A 127 -5.86 -23.61 -2.78
CA MET A 127 -5.86 -22.37 -2.00
C MET A 127 -6.55 -21.22 -2.74
N LYS A 128 -7.15 -20.31 -1.98
CA LYS A 128 -7.66 -19.04 -2.51
C LYS A 128 -6.58 -17.96 -2.43
N LEU A 129 -5.99 -17.62 -3.58
CA LEU A 129 -4.96 -16.56 -3.66
C LEU A 129 -5.58 -15.19 -3.87
N ILE A 130 -5.34 -14.27 -2.94
CA ILE A 130 -5.86 -12.91 -3.03
C ILE A 130 -4.99 -12.06 -3.97
N THR A 131 -5.47 -11.89 -5.20
CA THR A 131 -4.85 -11.03 -6.20
C THR A 131 -5.28 -9.56 -6.04
N PRO A 132 -4.59 -8.58 -6.67
CA PRO A 132 -5.02 -7.18 -6.67
C PRO A 132 -6.46 -6.98 -7.16
N ASP A 133 -6.88 -7.74 -8.18
CA ASP A 133 -8.25 -7.69 -8.70
C ASP A 133 -9.26 -8.27 -7.71
N GLU A 134 -8.90 -9.35 -7.01
CA GLU A 134 -9.73 -9.87 -5.92
C GLU A 134 -9.85 -8.89 -4.76
N LYS A 135 -8.75 -8.21 -4.36
CA LYS A 135 -8.81 -7.14 -3.35
C LYS A 135 -9.74 -6.01 -3.79
N LYS A 136 -9.65 -5.58 -5.06
CA LYS A 136 -10.54 -4.55 -5.62
C LYS A 136 -12.00 -5.00 -5.57
N LYS A 137 -12.28 -6.26 -5.90
CA LYS A 137 -13.64 -6.84 -5.81
C LYS A 137 -14.15 -6.88 -4.37
N GLN A 138 -13.35 -7.38 -3.42
CA GLN A 138 -13.71 -7.44 -2.00
C GLN A 138 -14.03 -6.04 -1.44
N ASN A 139 -13.24 -5.03 -1.81
CA ASN A 139 -13.48 -3.64 -1.42
C ASN A 139 -14.82 -3.13 -1.97
N LYS A 140 -15.17 -3.45 -3.21
CA LYS A 140 -16.48 -3.11 -3.80
C LYS A 140 -17.62 -3.85 -3.12
N ASP A 141 -17.46 -5.14 -2.82
CA ASP A 141 -18.48 -5.95 -2.13
C ASP A 141 -18.76 -5.39 -0.71
N ARG A 142 -17.72 -5.01 0.03
CA ARG A 142 -17.82 -4.36 1.34
C ARG A 142 -18.48 -3.00 1.24
N ALA A 143 -18.08 -2.17 0.26
CA ALA A 143 -18.71 -0.87 0.03
C ALA A 143 -20.20 -1.01 -0.31
N ALA A 144 -20.59 -2.01 -1.10
CA ALA A 144 -21.98 -2.28 -1.42
C ALA A 144 -22.81 -2.68 -0.18
N LEU A 145 -22.26 -3.51 0.71
CA LEU A 145 -22.92 -3.84 1.98
C LEU A 145 -23.07 -2.61 2.88
N GLU A 146 -22.02 -1.80 2.96
CA GLU A 146 -21.99 -0.58 3.76
C GLU A 146 -23.01 0.44 3.25
N ILE A 147 -23.13 0.62 1.93
CA ILE A 147 -24.16 1.47 1.31
C ILE A 147 -25.57 1.02 1.73
N ARG A 148 -25.85 -0.29 1.73
CA ARG A 148 -27.16 -0.81 2.15
C ARG A 148 -27.43 -0.50 3.62
N ARG A 149 -26.48 -0.80 4.51
CA ARG A 149 -26.59 -0.53 5.95
C ARG A 149 -26.83 0.96 6.20
N LEU A 150 -25.96 1.81 5.67
CA LEU A 150 -26.04 3.27 5.86
C LEU A 150 -27.31 3.87 5.26
N THR A 151 -27.85 3.27 4.21
CA THR A 151 -29.13 3.73 3.64
C THR A 151 -30.29 3.53 4.59
N GLU A 152 -30.31 2.45 5.38
CA GLU A 152 -31.32 2.27 6.43
C GLU A 152 -31.06 3.20 7.63
N GLU A 153 -29.80 3.32 8.07
CA GLU A 153 -29.42 4.25 9.16
C GLU A 153 -29.82 5.70 8.87
N ILE A 154 -29.65 6.15 7.62
CA ILE A 154 -30.04 7.52 7.20
C ILE A 154 -31.56 7.72 7.22
N LYS A 155 -32.37 6.67 7.04
CA LYS A 155 -33.83 6.78 7.15
C LYS A 155 -34.26 7.00 8.60
N GLU A 156 -33.66 6.26 9.52
CA GLU A 156 -33.94 6.37 10.96
C GLU A 156 -33.33 7.62 11.59
N HIS A 157 -32.20 8.08 11.04
CA HIS A 157 -31.40 9.17 11.59
C HIS A 157 -31.01 10.20 10.51
N PRO A 158 -31.99 10.91 9.89
CA PRO A 158 -31.75 11.74 8.72
C PRO A 158 -30.83 12.96 8.97
N ASP A 159 -30.76 13.42 10.23
CA ASP A 159 -29.94 14.55 10.65
C ASP A 159 -28.48 14.16 10.95
N GLN A 160 -28.17 12.85 10.96
CA GLN A 160 -26.81 12.36 11.16
C GLN A 160 -26.02 12.37 9.84
N HIS A 161 -25.36 13.50 9.60
CA HIS A 161 -24.52 13.74 8.42
C HIS A 161 -23.31 12.80 8.32
N GLU A 162 -22.86 12.18 9.42
CA GLU A 162 -21.74 11.23 9.42
C GLU A 162 -22.06 9.97 8.61
N PHE A 163 -23.29 9.47 8.66
CA PHE A 163 -23.71 8.33 7.84
C PHE A 163 -23.67 8.66 6.35
N ARG A 164 -24.03 9.90 5.97
CA ARG A 164 -23.92 10.38 4.59
C ARG A 164 -22.47 10.51 4.15
N TYR A 165 -21.59 11.00 5.02
CA TYR A 165 -20.16 11.07 4.76
C TYR A 165 -19.56 9.68 4.51
N GLN A 166 -19.89 8.70 5.36
CA GLN A 166 -19.45 7.31 5.20
C GLN A 166 -19.99 6.70 3.91
N ARG A 167 -21.27 6.95 3.59
CA ARG A 167 -21.92 6.40 2.39
C ARG A 167 -21.35 7.02 1.11
N ALA A 168 -21.06 8.31 1.11
CA ALA A 168 -20.39 8.99 -0.01
C ALA A 168 -18.99 8.41 -0.29
N ASN A 169 -18.23 8.07 0.75
CA ASN A 169 -16.95 7.38 0.57
C ASN A 169 -17.13 5.96 0.01
N ALA A 170 -18.15 5.23 0.45
CA ALA A 170 -18.49 3.93 -0.14
C ALA A 170 -18.92 4.06 -1.62
N TYR A 171 -19.68 5.10 -1.98
CA TYR A 171 -20.00 5.40 -3.38
C TYR A 171 -18.77 5.73 -4.21
N LEU A 172 -17.76 6.43 -3.65
CA LEU A 172 -16.48 6.66 -4.33
C LEU A 172 -15.76 5.34 -4.66
N VAL A 173 -15.74 4.37 -3.74
CA VAL A 173 -15.17 3.03 -3.99
C VAL A 173 -15.94 2.30 -5.10
N MET A 174 -17.25 2.49 -5.16
CA MET A 174 -18.12 1.95 -6.20
C MET A 174 -18.08 2.72 -7.52
N GLU A 175 -17.33 3.83 -7.59
CA GLU A 175 -17.27 4.74 -8.74
C GLU A 175 -18.64 5.39 -9.06
N MET A 176 -19.55 5.45 -8.08
CA MET A 176 -20.87 6.07 -8.16
C MET A 176 -20.80 7.56 -7.81
N TYR A 177 -20.13 8.34 -8.67
CA TYR A 177 -19.74 9.71 -8.35
C TYR A 177 -20.92 10.68 -8.16
N GLN A 178 -22.03 10.49 -8.86
CA GLN A 178 -23.21 11.35 -8.73
C GLN A 178 -23.91 11.14 -7.38
N ASP A 179 -24.08 9.89 -6.96
CA ASP A 179 -24.63 9.56 -5.65
C ASP A 179 -23.73 10.04 -4.51
N ALA A 180 -22.40 9.88 -4.68
CA ALA A 180 -21.42 10.43 -3.74
C ALA A 180 -21.54 11.95 -3.61
N LEU A 181 -21.73 12.67 -4.74
CA LEU A 181 -21.87 14.12 -4.75
C LEU A 181 -23.13 14.57 -4.01
N ALA A 182 -24.25 13.88 -4.21
CA ALA A 182 -25.51 14.20 -3.55
C ALA A 182 -25.39 14.10 -2.02
N ASP A 183 -24.74 13.06 -1.49
CA ASP A 183 -24.50 12.94 -0.05
C ASP A 183 -23.49 13.98 0.46
N ALA A 184 -22.43 14.26 -0.29
CA ALA A 184 -21.44 15.28 0.09
C ALA A 184 -22.05 16.69 0.15
N ASP A 185 -22.94 17.03 -0.77
CA ASP A 185 -23.67 18.30 -0.76
C ASP A 185 -24.56 18.46 0.48
N LEU A 186 -25.21 17.38 0.91
CA LEU A 186 -25.98 17.36 2.14
C LEU A 186 -25.07 17.53 3.36
N CYS A 187 -23.93 16.82 3.45
CA CYS A 187 -22.96 17.00 4.53
C CYS A 187 -22.51 18.46 4.66
N ILE A 188 -22.18 19.12 3.54
CA ILE A 188 -21.76 20.52 3.50
C ILE A 188 -22.90 21.46 3.88
N LYS A 189 -24.15 21.16 3.49
CA LYS A 189 -25.31 21.95 3.90
C LYS A 189 -25.46 22.01 5.42
N TYR A 190 -25.23 20.90 6.13
CA TYR A 190 -25.34 20.84 7.59
C TYR A 190 -24.09 21.36 8.32
N LYS A 191 -22.90 21.12 7.79
CA LYS A 191 -21.62 21.55 8.38
C LYS A 191 -20.65 22.07 7.31
N SER A 192 -20.93 23.27 6.80
CA SER A 192 -20.22 23.86 5.66
C SER A 192 -18.72 24.13 5.86
N ASN A 193 -18.28 24.18 7.13
CA ASN A 193 -16.91 24.53 7.51
C ASN A 193 -16.09 23.31 7.95
N GLN A 194 -16.62 22.08 7.84
CA GLN A 194 -15.82 20.88 8.06
C GLN A 194 -14.97 20.55 6.85
N GLU A 195 -13.68 20.44 7.07
CA GLU A 195 -12.68 20.27 6.02
C GLU A 195 -12.77 18.92 5.33
N THR A 196 -13.11 17.88 6.09
CA THR A 196 -13.31 16.52 5.58
C THR A 196 -14.42 16.49 4.53
N TYR A 197 -15.50 17.24 4.73
CA TYR A 197 -16.63 17.31 3.79
C TYR A 197 -16.28 18.14 2.55
N GLN A 198 -15.54 19.24 2.74
CA GLN A 198 -15.03 20.04 1.63
C GLN A 198 -14.06 19.24 0.76
N LEU A 199 -13.14 18.50 1.38
CA LEU A 199 -12.20 17.63 0.70
C LEU A 199 -12.94 16.50 -0.03
N LEU A 200 -13.90 15.84 0.62
CA LEU A 200 -14.74 14.81 -0.01
C LEU A 200 -15.41 15.33 -1.29
N LYS A 201 -16.07 16.50 -1.23
CA LYS A 201 -16.70 17.10 -2.41
C LYS A 201 -15.67 17.43 -3.50
N GLY A 202 -14.53 18.00 -3.12
CA GLY A 202 -13.43 18.26 -4.04
C GLY A 202 -12.91 17.00 -4.76
N LYS A 203 -12.75 15.88 -4.03
CA LYS A 203 -12.37 14.58 -4.58
C LYS A 203 -13.40 14.04 -5.56
N ILE A 204 -14.69 14.11 -5.22
CA ILE A 204 -15.78 13.66 -6.10
C ILE A 204 -15.80 14.47 -7.41
N LEU A 205 -15.69 15.79 -7.31
CA LEU A 205 -15.64 16.68 -8.47
C LEU A 205 -14.42 16.43 -9.36
N PHE A 206 -13.28 16.06 -8.77
CA PHE A 206 -12.09 15.64 -9.53
C PHE A 206 -12.38 14.42 -10.40
N HIS A 207 -13.03 13.39 -9.85
CA HIS A 207 -13.38 12.18 -10.60
C HIS A 207 -14.45 12.44 -11.66
N LEU A 208 -15.36 13.40 -11.42
CA LEU A 208 -16.30 13.92 -12.40
C LEU A 208 -15.66 14.82 -13.47
N LYS A 209 -14.34 15.03 -13.42
CA LYS A 209 -13.56 15.92 -14.31
C LYS A 209 -13.99 17.40 -14.24
N ASN A 210 -14.70 17.80 -13.19
CA ASN A 210 -15.01 19.20 -12.92
C ASN A 210 -13.86 19.84 -12.12
N TYR A 211 -12.72 20.03 -12.79
CA TYR A 211 -11.47 20.44 -12.15
C TYR A 211 -11.53 21.85 -11.55
N GLU A 212 -12.29 22.76 -12.16
CA GLU A 212 -12.47 24.13 -11.66
C GLU A 212 -13.14 24.16 -10.28
N GLU A 213 -14.28 23.49 -10.14
CA GLU A 213 -14.95 23.41 -8.84
C GLU A 213 -14.17 22.54 -7.85
N SER A 214 -13.57 21.44 -8.32
CA SER A 214 -12.70 20.59 -7.49
C SER A 214 -11.57 21.41 -6.83
N LYS A 215 -10.89 22.25 -7.60
CA LYS A 215 -9.80 23.12 -7.13
C LYS A 215 -10.27 24.09 -6.06
N LYS A 216 -11.45 24.70 -6.20
CA LYS A 216 -12.04 25.59 -5.19
C LYS A 216 -12.30 24.87 -3.88
N TRP A 217 -12.92 23.69 -3.92
CA TRP A 217 -13.27 22.93 -2.72
C TRP A 217 -12.04 22.36 -2.01
N ILE A 218 -11.05 21.86 -2.73
CA ILE A 218 -9.78 21.39 -2.15
C ILE A 218 -8.99 22.54 -1.54
N ALA A 219 -8.94 23.70 -2.20
CA ALA A 219 -8.29 24.89 -1.64
C ALA A 219 -8.97 25.32 -0.33
N LYS A 220 -10.31 25.29 -0.27
CA LYS A 220 -11.07 25.60 0.94
C LYS A 220 -10.73 24.62 2.07
N ALA A 221 -10.67 23.32 1.78
CA ALA A 221 -10.34 22.29 2.77
C ALA A 221 -8.92 22.47 3.35
N ASN A 222 -7.95 22.87 2.52
CA ASN A 222 -6.56 23.07 2.94
C ASN A 222 -6.32 24.39 3.70
N GLN A 223 -7.24 25.36 3.63
CA GLN A 223 -7.09 26.69 4.24
C GLN A 223 -7.45 26.74 5.73
N SER A 224 -8.08 25.72 6.30
CA SER A 224 -8.58 25.78 7.67
C SER A 224 -7.49 25.70 8.76
N GLY A 225 -6.23 25.47 8.37
CA GLY A 225 -5.13 25.15 9.28
C GLY A 225 -5.00 23.66 9.58
N VAL A 226 -6.00 22.83 9.23
CA VAL A 226 -5.90 21.37 9.28
C VAL A 226 -5.13 20.88 8.05
N LYS A 227 -3.93 20.34 8.28
CA LYS A 227 -3.10 19.81 7.22
C LYS A 227 -3.62 18.45 6.75
N LEU A 228 -4.57 18.46 5.82
CA LEU A 228 -5.08 17.24 5.20
C LEU A 228 -4.13 16.79 4.09
N ARG A 229 -3.33 15.75 4.38
CA ARG A 229 -2.37 15.18 3.41
C ARG A 229 -3.02 14.79 2.09
N GLU A 230 -4.19 14.14 2.17
CA GLU A 230 -4.97 13.77 0.99
C GLU A 230 -5.38 15.01 0.16
N GLY A 231 -5.70 16.14 0.82
CA GLY A 231 -5.96 17.41 0.13
C GLY A 231 -4.76 17.97 -0.62
N MET A 232 -3.53 17.76 -0.12
CA MET A 232 -2.30 18.13 -0.82
C MET A 232 -2.05 17.25 -2.05
N ILE A 233 -2.26 15.94 -1.91
CA ILE A 233 -2.14 14.98 -3.02
C ILE A 233 -3.12 15.34 -4.13
N TYR A 234 -4.40 15.57 -3.80
CA TYR A 234 -5.40 15.96 -4.81
C TYR A 234 -5.12 17.33 -5.43
N SER A 235 -4.55 18.28 -4.69
CA SER A 235 -4.08 19.56 -5.25
C SER A 235 -2.97 19.34 -6.29
N ALA A 236 -1.97 18.50 -6.00
CA ALA A 236 -0.92 18.14 -6.95
C ALA A 236 -1.48 17.40 -8.18
N ARG A 237 -2.42 16.48 -7.98
CA ARG A 237 -3.12 15.75 -9.05
C ARG A 237 -3.98 16.66 -9.92
N LEU A 238 -4.58 17.72 -9.37
CA LEU A 238 -5.29 18.74 -10.14
C LEU A 238 -4.35 19.46 -11.09
N GLU A 239 -3.18 19.91 -10.60
CA GLU A 239 -2.18 20.54 -11.45
C GLU A 239 -1.70 19.58 -12.56
N MET A 240 -1.55 18.28 -12.25
CA MET A 240 -1.27 17.27 -13.27
C MET A 240 -2.40 17.12 -14.30
N ALA A 241 -3.66 17.08 -13.84
CA ALA A 241 -4.83 16.95 -14.72
C ALA A 241 -5.06 18.17 -15.61
N THR A 242 -4.62 19.36 -15.17
CA THR A 242 -4.68 20.61 -15.95
C THR A 242 -3.37 20.93 -16.69
N ALA A 243 -2.50 19.92 -16.86
CA ALA A 243 -1.23 20.02 -17.59
C ALA A 243 -0.18 21.00 -17.01
N ASN A 244 -0.32 21.40 -15.74
CA ASN A 244 0.65 22.20 -15.00
C ASN A 244 1.71 21.31 -14.33
N PHE A 245 2.42 20.50 -15.14
CA PHE A 245 3.29 19.42 -14.66
C PHE A 245 4.43 19.89 -13.74
N ASN A 246 5.03 21.05 -14.01
CA ASN A 246 6.10 21.59 -13.16
C ASN A 246 5.60 21.91 -11.73
N THR A 247 4.43 22.55 -11.62
CA THR A 247 3.78 22.83 -10.33
C THR A 247 3.38 21.54 -9.62
N ALA A 248 2.85 20.56 -10.37
CA ALA A 248 2.55 19.24 -9.82
C ALA A 248 3.80 18.57 -9.22
N ILE A 249 4.94 18.61 -9.93
CA ILE A 249 6.22 18.06 -9.46
C ILE A 249 6.66 18.73 -8.15
N GLU A 250 6.60 20.05 -8.06
CA GLU A 250 6.93 20.78 -6.83
C GLU A 250 6.06 20.35 -5.66
N HIS A 251 4.74 20.24 -5.88
CA HIS A 251 3.80 19.78 -4.86
C HIS A 251 4.09 18.35 -4.41
N PHE A 252 4.31 17.41 -5.34
CA PHE A 252 4.63 16.02 -5.00
C PHE A 252 5.95 15.88 -4.25
N LYS A 253 7.00 16.63 -4.64
CA LYS A 253 8.27 16.66 -3.91
C LYS A 253 8.10 17.16 -2.48
N LYS A 254 7.26 18.18 -2.27
CA LYS A 254 6.97 18.70 -0.93
C LYS A 254 6.28 17.65 -0.07
N ILE A 255 5.37 16.85 -0.63
CA ILE A 255 4.70 15.76 0.09
C ILE A 255 5.72 14.66 0.44
N LEU A 256 6.60 14.27 -0.48
CA LEU A 256 7.66 13.28 -0.22
C LEU A 256 8.67 13.70 0.87
N ALA A 257 8.83 14.99 1.11
CA ALA A 257 9.67 15.50 2.19
C ALA A 257 9.07 15.27 3.59
N GLU A 258 7.81 14.85 3.68
CA GLU A 258 7.11 14.56 4.93
C GLU A 258 7.19 13.06 5.28
N SER A 259 6.97 12.73 6.55
CA SER A 259 6.84 11.33 6.98
C SER A 259 5.51 10.75 6.49
N ILE A 260 5.59 9.93 5.44
CA ILE A 260 4.45 9.29 4.80
C ILE A 260 4.65 7.77 4.68
N GLU A 261 3.55 7.03 4.55
CA GLU A 261 3.55 5.57 4.45
C GLU A 261 4.18 5.10 3.14
N GLN A 262 4.71 3.87 3.13
CA GLN A 262 5.44 3.35 1.98
C GLN A 262 4.56 3.22 0.73
N GLU A 263 3.30 2.80 0.89
CA GLU A 263 2.36 2.70 -0.23
C GLU A 263 2.05 4.08 -0.83
N GLU A 264 1.87 5.09 0.02
CA GLU A 264 1.66 6.47 -0.40
C GLU A 264 2.89 7.03 -1.15
N LYS A 265 4.11 6.70 -0.69
CA LYS A 265 5.36 7.05 -1.41
C LYS A 265 5.38 6.46 -2.80
N LYS A 266 5.04 5.17 -2.94
CA LYS A 266 5.01 4.49 -4.24
C LYS A 266 4.04 5.19 -5.18
N GLU A 267 2.84 5.55 -4.70
CA GLU A 267 1.85 6.28 -5.49
C GLU A 267 2.36 7.66 -5.93
N ILE A 268 2.98 8.43 -5.02
CA ILE A 268 3.53 9.75 -5.35
C ILE A 268 4.68 9.66 -6.37
N HIS A 269 5.56 8.68 -6.23
CA HIS A 269 6.61 8.43 -7.21
C HIS A 269 6.04 8.07 -8.59
N LYS A 270 4.93 7.32 -8.65
CA LYS A 270 4.23 7.06 -9.93
C LYS A 270 3.70 8.33 -10.58
N TYR A 271 3.13 9.25 -9.79
CA TYR A 271 2.69 10.56 -10.30
C TYR A 271 3.86 11.42 -10.76
N LEU A 272 4.96 11.47 -10.00
CA LEU A 272 6.17 12.18 -10.40
C LEU A 272 6.77 11.62 -11.69
N GLY A 273 6.86 10.30 -11.82
CA GLY A 273 7.33 9.65 -13.04
C GLY A 273 6.51 10.06 -14.25
N SER A 274 5.19 10.08 -14.10
CA SER A 274 4.26 10.53 -15.15
C SER A 274 4.44 12.01 -15.50
N CYS A 275 4.64 12.88 -14.50
CA CYS A 275 4.88 14.31 -14.73
C CYS A 275 6.22 14.56 -15.44
N TYR A 276 7.30 13.89 -15.01
CA TYR A 276 8.62 14.01 -15.64
C TYR A 276 8.60 13.51 -17.08
N LEU A 277 7.91 12.40 -17.34
CA LEU A 277 7.72 11.89 -18.68
C LEU A 277 6.97 12.91 -19.57
N ALA A 278 5.92 13.55 -19.04
CA ALA A 278 5.15 14.56 -19.76
C ALA A 278 5.97 15.82 -20.13
N ILE A 279 7.00 16.16 -19.36
CA ILE A 279 7.91 17.30 -19.66
C ILE A 279 9.20 16.88 -20.38
N GLY A 280 9.35 15.61 -20.76
CA GLY A 280 10.50 15.09 -21.51
C GLY A 280 11.72 14.68 -20.67
N GLU A 281 11.59 14.65 -19.34
CA GLU A 281 12.66 14.28 -18.39
C GLU A 281 12.74 12.76 -18.17
N ASN A 282 13.01 12.01 -19.23
CA ASN A 282 12.91 10.54 -19.25
C ASN A 282 13.75 9.85 -18.15
N LYS A 283 14.97 10.34 -17.88
CA LYS A 283 15.83 9.77 -16.82
C LYS A 283 15.22 9.92 -15.43
N LEU A 284 14.61 11.07 -15.15
CA LEU A 284 13.93 11.30 -13.87
C LEU A 284 12.64 10.49 -13.80
N ALA A 285 11.95 10.31 -14.93
CA ALA A 285 10.78 9.45 -15.01
C ALA A 285 11.14 8.00 -14.64
N ASP A 286 12.18 7.42 -15.24
CA ASP A 286 12.63 6.05 -14.98
C ASP A 286 13.03 5.82 -13.52
N VAL A 287 13.75 6.78 -12.92
CA VAL A 287 14.10 6.73 -11.50
C VAL A 287 12.83 6.69 -10.64
N ASN A 288 11.85 7.55 -10.93
CA ASN A 288 10.62 7.61 -10.15
C ASN A 288 9.73 6.37 -10.37
N PHE A 289 9.65 5.83 -11.58
CA PHE A 289 8.93 4.57 -11.81
C PHE A 289 9.61 3.40 -11.09
N SER A 290 10.93 3.39 -10.98
CA SER A 290 11.67 2.38 -10.20
C SER A 290 11.39 2.51 -8.69
N LEU A 291 11.29 3.74 -8.17
CA LEU A 291 10.94 3.99 -6.77
C LEU A 291 9.45 3.71 -6.46
N ALA A 292 8.61 3.64 -7.49
CA ALA A 292 7.19 3.33 -7.36
C ALA A 292 6.90 1.82 -7.37
N GLN A 293 7.89 0.99 -7.74
CA GLN A 293 7.79 -0.47 -7.67
C GLN A 293 7.90 -0.93 -6.22
#